data_AF-A0A1F8DRT4-F1
#
_entry.id   AF-A0A1F8DRT4-F1
#
_cell.length_a   1.000
_cell.length_b   1.000
_cell.length_c   1.000
_cell.angle_alpha   90.00
_cell.angle_beta   90.00
_cell.angle_gamma   90.00
#
_symmetry.space_group_name_H-M   'P 1'
#
loop_
_entity.id
_entity.type
_entity.pdbx_description
1 polymer ?
#
loop_
_entity_poly.entity_id
_entity_poly.type
_entity_poly.pdbx_seq_one_letter_code
_entity_poly.pdbx_strand_id
1 'polypeptide(L)'
;MIFFIILLGLSPSIIWLIFFLKEDIHPEPKKMILKVFLAGAVISSIVLLFQIFAKDILDYFKFYENGLVSFFSLASIEEIFKFLAAYLVVRKSKFFDEPVDAMIYMIAAALGFAAIENVLVNFGAVFSNNMEIKGVIAAMTLRFVGATLLHALSSGVVGYFWANRKIIIGLIFATLLHAFFNYFIILFDRVLLYPTLFLIIIAMFVFWDFEKLKRIIK
;
A
#
# COMPACT_ATOMS: atom_id res chain seq x y z
N MET A 1 -23.78 0.36 13.30
CA MET A 1 -22.49 1.05 13.55
C MET A 1 -21.28 0.23 13.07
N ILE A 2 -21.08 -1.01 13.54
CA ILE A 2 -19.94 -1.86 13.10
C ILE A 2 -19.87 -2.03 11.57
N PHE A 3 -21.00 -2.35 10.93
CA PHE A 3 -21.04 -2.49 9.47
C PHE A 3 -20.60 -1.21 8.74
N PHE A 4 -21.00 -0.04 9.24
CA PHE A 4 -20.64 1.25 8.65
C PHE A 4 -19.13 1.53 8.74
N ILE A 5 -18.49 1.27 9.88
CA ILE A 5 -17.04 1.50 10.03
C ILE A 5 -16.20 0.54 9.19
N ILE A 6 -16.69 -0.67 8.95
CA ILE A 6 -16.05 -1.62 8.02
C ILE A 6 -16.15 -1.07 6.59
N LEU A 7 -17.36 -0.72 6.13
CA LEU A 7 -17.54 -0.16 4.80
C LEU A 7 -16.69 1.10 4.57
N LEU A 8 -16.65 1.99 5.56
CA LEU A 8 -15.85 3.21 5.52
C LEU A 8 -14.35 2.92 5.50
N GLY A 9 -13.89 1.85 6.15
CA GLY A 9 -12.49 1.42 6.10
C GLY A 9 -12.11 0.80 4.76
N LEU A 10 -13.03 0.06 4.13
CA LEU A 10 -12.81 -0.56 2.83
C LEU A 10 -12.88 0.46 1.67
N SER A 11 -13.67 1.53 1.81
CA SER A 11 -13.96 2.44 0.69
C SER A 11 -12.73 3.08 0.05
N PRO A 12 -11.71 3.58 0.79
CA PRO A 12 -10.55 4.17 0.16
C PRO A 12 -9.83 3.21 -0.79
N SER A 13 -9.65 1.96 -0.34
CA SER A 13 -8.96 0.93 -1.11
C SER A 13 -9.75 0.51 -2.34
N ILE A 14 -11.08 0.36 -2.21
CA ILE A 14 -11.95 -0.01 -3.34
C ILE A 14 -11.96 1.09 -4.40
N ILE A 15 -12.03 2.37 -4.00
CA ILE A 15 -12.04 3.50 -4.92
C ILE A 15 -10.73 3.57 -5.70
N TRP A 16 -9.58 3.49 -5.02
CA TRP A 16 -8.28 3.47 -5.69
C TRP A 16 -8.09 2.23 -6.56
N LEU A 17 -8.63 1.08 -6.17
CA LEU A 17 -8.54 -0.14 -6.98
C LEU A 17 -9.29 0.05 -8.29
N ILE A 18 -10.53 0.53 -8.24
CA ILE A 18 -11.33 0.81 -9.43
C ILE A 18 -10.63 1.85 -10.31
N PHE A 19 -9.97 2.84 -9.71
CA PHE A 19 -9.22 3.85 -10.43
C PHE A 19 -8.02 3.25 -11.18
N PHE A 20 -7.13 2.51 -10.51
CA PHE A 20 -5.92 1.96 -11.15
C PHE A 20 -6.21 0.81 -12.12
N LEU A 21 -7.31 0.06 -11.94
CA LEU A 21 -7.73 -0.94 -12.93
C LEU A 21 -8.09 -0.34 -14.30
N LYS A 22 -8.32 0.98 -14.39
CA LYS A 22 -8.53 1.66 -15.68
C LYS A 22 -7.22 1.91 -16.44
N GLU A 23 -6.08 1.76 -15.78
CA GLU A 23 -4.76 1.84 -16.42
C GLU A 23 -4.41 0.56 -17.17
N ASP A 24 -5.19 -0.50 -17.00
CA ASP A 24 -5.01 -1.75 -17.72
C ASP A 24 -5.68 -1.67 -19.10
N ILE A 25 -4.90 -1.87 -20.17
CA ILE A 25 -5.39 -1.88 -21.55
C ILE A 25 -6.14 -3.19 -21.84
N HIS A 26 -5.74 -4.29 -21.22
CA HIS A 26 -6.31 -5.61 -21.39
C HIS A 26 -6.82 -6.14 -20.04
N PRO A 27 -8.03 -5.69 -19.62
CA PRO A 27 -8.50 -5.87 -18.25
C PRO A 27 -8.41 -7.30 -17.73
N GLU A 28 -7.66 -7.43 -16.64
CA GLU A 28 -7.49 -8.69 -15.95
C GLU A 28 -8.81 -9.27 -15.41
N PRO A 29 -8.95 -10.62 -15.32
CA PRO A 29 -10.17 -11.23 -14.81
C PRO A 29 -10.47 -10.77 -13.38
N LYS A 30 -11.68 -10.28 -13.14
CA LYS A 30 -12.12 -9.80 -11.81
C LYS A 30 -11.88 -10.79 -10.67
N LYS A 31 -11.98 -12.10 -10.95
CA LYS A 31 -11.68 -13.16 -9.98
C LYS A 31 -10.21 -13.20 -9.59
N MET A 32 -9.30 -12.93 -10.53
CA MET A 32 -7.86 -12.88 -10.28
C MET A 32 -7.50 -11.65 -9.46
N ILE A 33 -8.03 -10.47 -9.85
CA ILE A 33 -7.88 -9.24 -9.06
C ILE A 33 -8.39 -9.42 -7.64
N LEU A 34 -9.59 -10.00 -7.46
CA LEU A 34 -10.14 -10.29 -6.14
C LEU A 34 -9.23 -11.23 -5.33
N LYS A 35 -8.68 -12.28 -5.95
CA LYS A 35 -7.78 -13.22 -5.27
C LYS A 35 -6.51 -12.51 -4.78
N VAL A 36 -5.93 -11.62 -5.59
CA VAL A 36 -4.73 -10.86 -5.24
C VAL A 36 -5.03 -9.83 -4.15
N PHE A 37 -6.16 -9.12 -4.24
CA PHE A 37 -6.64 -8.21 -3.20
C PHE A 37 -6.84 -8.94 -1.86
N LEU A 38 -7.50 -10.09 -1.86
CA LEU A 38 -7.70 -10.89 -0.65
C LEU A 38 -6.38 -11.43 -0.08
N ALA A 39 -5.42 -11.82 -0.93
CA ALA A 39 -4.09 -12.20 -0.45
C ALA A 39 -3.37 -11.04 0.25
N GLY A 40 -3.49 -9.82 -0.29
CA GLY A 40 -3.02 -8.60 0.35
C GLY A 40 -3.69 -8.32 1.70
N ALA A 41 -5.00 -8.50 1.77
CA ALA A 41 -5.75 -8.36 3.02
C ALA A 41 -5.28 -9.37 4.09
N VAL A 42 -5.14 -10.64 3.72
CA VAL A 42 -4.65 -11.68 4.64
C VAL A 42 -3.22 -11.41 5.09
N ILE A 43 -2.33 -11.01 4.16
CA ILE A 43 -0.93 -10.76 4.52
C ILE A 43 -0.78 -9.56 5.45
N SER A 44 -1.66 -8.55 5.38
CA SER A 44 -1.64 -7.41 6.30
C SER A 44 -1.75 -7.82 7.76
N SER A 45 -2.64 -8.77 8.08
CA SER A 45 -2.79 -9.28 9.45
C SER A 45 -1.54 -10.01 9.94
N ILE A 46 -0.85 -10.73 9.05
CA ILE A 46 0.41 -11.41 9.36
C ILE A 46 1.51 -10.36 9.59
N VAL A 47 1.59 -9.36 8.73
CA VAL A 47 2.59 -8.29 8.82
C VAL A 47 2.47 -7.52 10.13
N LEU A 48 1.26 -7.26 10.62
CA LEU A 48 1.06 -6.63 11.92
C LEU A 48 1.77 -7.42 13.04
N LEU A 49 1.72 -8.75 13.03
CA LEU A 49 2.46 -9.57 14.00
C LEU A 49 3.97 -9.41 13.85
N PHE A 50 4.47 -9.44 12.61
CA PHE A 50 5.89 -9.21 12.33
C PHE A 50 6.36 -7.82 12.76
N GLN A 51 5.55 -6.79 12.59
CA GLN A 51 5.85 -5.43 13.02
C GLN A 51 5.91 -5.31 14.54
N ILE A 52 5.04 -6.02 15.29
CA ILE A 52 5.12 -6.09 16.75
C ILE A 52 6.44 -6.73 17.19
N PHE A 53 6.81 -7.89 16.63
CA PHE A 53 8.09 -8.53 16.94
C PHE A 53 9.29 -7.65 16.55
N ALA A 54 9.23 -7.00 15.38
CA ALA A 54 10.28 -6.10 14.93
C ALA A 54 10.44 -4.90 15.86
N LYS A 55 9.33 -4.35 16.36
CA LYS A 55 9.35 -3.29 17.37
C LYS A 55 10.06 -3.74 18.65
N ASP A 56 9.70 -4.89 19.20
CA ASP A 56 10.33 -5.40 20.44
C ASP A 56 11.85 -5.59 20.27
N ILE A 57 12.28 -6.07 19.10
CA ILE A 57 13.71 -6.22 18.77
C ILE A 57 14.38 -4.84 18.68
N LEU A 58 13.78 -3.89 17.97
CA LEU A 58 14.32 -2.53 17.84
C LEU A 58 14.39 -1.81 19.17
N ASP A 59 13.39 -1.98 20.04
CA ASP A 59 13.35 -1.45 21.40
C ASP A 59 14.49 -2.05 22.25
N TYR A 60 14.67 -3.38 22.19
CA TYR A 60 15.75 -4.07 22.91
C TYR A 60 17.15 -3.55 22.55
N PHE A 61 17.39 -3.27 21.26
CA PHE A 61 18.66 -2.70 20.78
C PHE A 61 18.73 -1.16 20.86
N LYS A 62 17.73 -0.49 21.44
CA LYS A 62 17.62 0.99 21.52
C LYS A 62 17.64 1.69 20.17
N PHE A 63 17.19 1.00 19.12
CA PHE A 63 17.05 1.55 17.77
C PHE A 63 15.63 2.04 17.48
N TYR A 64 14.64 1.71 18.30
CA TYR A 64 13.28 2.18 18.07
C TYR A 64 13.16 3.70 18.22
N GLU A 65 13.84 4.30 19.20
CA GLU A 65 13.92 5.76 19.36
C GLU A 65 14.66 6.43 18.17
N ASN A 66 15.47 5.66 17.42
CA ASN A 66 16.01 6.11 16.15
C ASN A 66 14.91 6.02 15.07
N GLY A 67 14.09 7.07 15.00
CA GLY A 67 12.93 7.17 14.13
C GLY A 67 13.22 6.70 12.69
N LEU A 68 14.37 7.08 12.12
CA LEU A 68 14.76 6.63 10.78
C LEU A 68 14.86 5.10 10.69
N VAL A 69 15.64 4.45 11.57
CA VAL A 69 15.81 2.99 11.55
C VAL A 69 14.47 2.28 11.71
N SER A 70 13.59 2.78 12.60
CA SER A 70 12.26 2.21 12.80
C SER A 70 11.37 2.35 11.55
N PHE A 71 11.31 3.53 10.91
CA PHE A 71 10.51 3.75 9.70
C PHE A 71 10.97 2.88 8.55
N PHE A 72 12.27 2.79 8.32
CA PHE A 72 12.84 1.93 7.28
C PHE A 72 12.56 0.46 7.54
N SER A 73 12.75 0.00 8.78
CA SER A 73 12.52 -1.41 9.15
C SER A 73 11.06 -1.80 8.96
N LEU A 74 10.13 -1.03 9.52
CA LEU A 74 8.69 -1.32 9.44
C LEU A 74 8.17 -1.22 8.01
N ALA A 75 8.56 -0.18 7.26
CA ALA A 75 8.19 -0.04 5.86
C ALA A 75 8.71 -1.20 5.00
N SER A 76 9.96 -1.64 5.23
CA SER A 76 10.55 -2.74 4.46
C SER A 76 9.78 -4.05 4.65
N ILE A 77 9.34 -4.34 5.88
CA ILE A 77 8.52 -5.52 6.18
C ILE A 77 7.23 -5.45 5.35
N GLU A 78 6.55 -4.32 5.35
CA GLU A 78 5.30 -4.22 4.58
C GLU A 78 5.50 -4.40 3.08
N GLU A 79 6.47 -3.71 2.47
CA GLU A 79 6.67 -3.77 1.01
C GLU A 79 7.10 -5.19 0.58
N ILE A 80 7.93 -5.86 1.36
CA ILE A 80 8.35 -7.26 1.10
C ILE A 80 7.13 -8.19 1.14
N PHE A 81 6.27 -8.07 2.15
CA PHE A 81 5.13 -8.96 2.30
C PHE A 81 4.00 -8.65 1.32
N LYS A 82 3.79 -7.38 0.92
CA LYS A 82 2.90 -7.02 -0.19
C LYS A 82 3.36 -7.68 -1.50
N PHE A 83 4.65 -7.60 -1.79
CA PHE A 83 5.24 -8.29 -2.94
C PHE A 83 5.03 -9.80 -2.85
N LEU A 84 5.30 -10.40 -1.69
CA LEU A 84 5.11 -11.83 -1.48
C LEU A 84 3.66 -12.25 -1.73
N ALA A 85 2.68 -11.48 -1.25
CA ALA A 85 1.26 -11.76 -1.48
C ALA A 85 0.89 -11.75 -2.96
N ALA A 86 1.30 -10.72 -3.72
CA ALA A 86 1.07 -10.67 -5.16
C ALA A 86 1.80 -11.82 -5.88
N TYR A 87 3.10 -11.97 -5.63
CA TYR A 87 3.97 -12.96 -6.26
C TYR A 87 3.45 -14.39 -6.08
N LEU A 88 3.08 -14.79 -4.86
CA LEU A 88 2.60 -16.15 -4.59
C LEU A 88 1.31 -16.48 -5.36
N VAL A 89 0.46 -15.48 -5.59
CA VAL A 89 -0.82 -15.65 -6.29
C VAL A 89 -0.63 -15.68 -7.82
N VAL A 90 0.20 -14.80 -8.38
CA VAL A 90 0.26 -14.56 -9.84
C VAL A 90 1.39 -15.29 -10.56
N ARG A 91 2.47 -15.71 -9.87
CA ARG A 91 3.69 -16.27 -10.51
C ARG A 91 3.50 -17.49 -11.42
N LYS A 92 2.38 -18.22 -11.27
CA LYS A 92 1.99 -19.37 -12.11
C LYS A 92 0.66 -19.14 -12.83
N SER A 93 0.14 -17.92 -12.76
CA SER A 93 -1.08 -17.53 -13.46
C SER A 93 -0.77 -17.44 -14.95
N LYS A 94 -1.73 -17.86 -15.77
CA LYS A 94 -1.72 -17.57 -17.21
C LYS A 94 -2.12 -16.12 -17.53
N PHE A 95 -2.72 -15.45 -16.56
CA PHE A 95 -3.12 -14.03 -16.57
C PHE A 95 -2.00 -13.19 -15.96
N PHE A 96 -0.76 -13.45 -16.32
CA PHE A 96 0.40 -12.67 -15.88
C PHE A 96 1.36 -12.74 -17.06
N ASP A 97 0.87 -12.19 -18.15
CA ASP A 97 1.37 -12.36 -19.51
C ASP A 97 1.80 -11.04 -20.13
N GLU A 98 1.46 -9.90 -19.50
CA GLU A 98 1.90 -8.57 -19.90
C GLU A 98 2.78 -7.90 -18.83
N PRO A 99 3.71 -7.02 -19.24
CA PRO A 99 4.53 -6.28 -18.28
C PRO A 99 3.71 -5.41 -17.33
N VAL A 100 2.60 -4.84 -17.80
CA VAL A 100 1.76 -3.91 -17.01
C VAL A 100 1.03 -4.61 -15.85
N ASP A 101 0.73 -5.91 -16.01
CA ASP A 101 0.09 -6.75 -15.00
C ASP A 101 0.85 -6.73 -13.67
N ALA A 102 2.18 -6.61 -13.72
CA ALA A 102 3.01 -6.55 -12.53
C ALA A 102 2.66 -5.34 -11.65
N MET A 103 2.37 -4.20 -12.27
CA MET A 103 1.90 -3.00 -11.56
C MET A 103 0.48 -3.19 -11.06
N ILE A 104 -0.43 -3.70 -11.91
CA ILE A 104 -1.84 -3.90 -11.56
C ILE A 104 -1.99 -4.87 -10.37
N TYR A 105 -1.33 -6.02 -10.40
CA TYR A 105 -1.41 -7.00 -9.32
C TYR A 105 -0.71 -6.53 -8.03
N MET A 106 0.42 -5.83 -8.14
CA MET A 106 1.06 -5.25 -6.96
C MET A 106 0.15 -4.20 -6.29
N ILE A 107 -0.46 -3.31 -7.07
CA ILE A 107 -1.42 -2.32 -6.56
C ILE A 107 -2.65 -3.00 -5.95
N ALA A 108 -3.19 -4.05 -6.60
CA ALA A 108 -4.31 -4.80 -6.06
C ALA A 108 -4.00 -5.44 -4.70
N ALA A 109 -2.82 -6.05 -4.55
CA ALA A 109 -2.38 -6.61 -3.27
C ALA A 109 -2.22 -5.51 -2.20
N ALA A 110 -1.60 -4.39 -2.56
CA ALA A 110 -1.37 -3.27 -1.64
C ALA A 110 -2.67 -2.61 -1.17
N LEU A 111 -3.67 -2.49 -2.04
CA LEU A 111 -4.97 -1.95 -1.68
C LEU A 111 -5.76 -2.92 -0.80
N GLY A 112 -5.62 -4.22 -1.02
CA GLY A 112 -6.11 -5.25 -0.09
C GLY A 112 -5.48 -5.14 1.29
N PHE A 113 -4.16 -4.93 1.33
CA PHE A 113 -3.41 -4.69 2.55
C PHE A 113 -3.94 -3.44 3.30
N ALA A 114 -3.99 -2.31 2.60
CA ALA A 114 -4.45 -1.03 3.16
C ALA A 114 -5.92 -1.10 3.62
N ALA A 115 -6.75 -1.94 2.99
CA ALA A 115 -8.15 -2.11 3.37
C ALA A 115 -8.29 -2.67 4.79
N ILE A 116 -7.47 -3.68 5.14
CA ILE A 116 -7.47 -4.25 6.48
C ILE A 116 -6.92 -3.25 7.50
N GLU A 117 -5.84 -2.53 7.17
CA GLU A 117 -5.33 -1.50 8.07
C GLU A 117 -6.34 -0.39 8.33
N ASN A 118 -7.02 0.11 7.29
CA ASN A 118 -8.06 1.13 7.45
C ASN A 118 -9.20 0.65 8.35
N VAL A 119 -9.62 -0.61 8.19
CA VAL A 119 -10.62 -1.22 9.08
C VAL A 119 -10.09 -1.26 10.52
N LEU A 120 -8.88 -1.78 10.76
CA LEU A 120 -8.29 -1.84 12.10
C LEU A 120 -8.13 -0.45 12.75
N VAL A 121 -7.73 0.55 11.97
CA VAL A 121 -7.66 1.95 12.41
C VAL A 121 -9.04 2.46 12.83
N ASN A 122 -10.10 2.18 12.06
CA ASN A 122 -11.46 2.58 12.43
C ASN A 122 -11.94 1.90 13.71
N PHE A 123 -11.65 0.60 13.88
CA PHE A 123 -11.97 -0.11 15.12
C PHE A 123 -11.23 0.49 16.33
N GLY A 124 -9.93 0.76 16.21
CA GLY A 124 -9.16 1.42 17.28
C GLY A 124 -9.67 2.82 17.59
N ALA A 125 -10.01 3.61 16.58
CA ALA A 125 -10.56 4.95 16.75
C ALA A 125 -11.88 4.92 17.54
N VAL A 126 -12.82 4.04 17.17
CA VAL A 126 -14.15 4.01 17.80
C VAL A 126 -14.13 3.32 19.16
N PHE A 127 -13.53 2.13 19.27
CA PHE A 127 -13.66 1.30 20.47
C PHE A 127 -12.57 1.53 21.51
N SER A 128 -11.37 1.95 21.10
CA SER A 128 -10.27 2.21 22.03
C SER A 128 -10.17 3.69 22.40
N ASN A 129 -10.38 4.58 21.42
CA ASN A 129 -10.20 6.03 21.61
C ASN A 129 -11.51 6.80 21.78
N ASN A 130 -12.67 6.12 21.77
CA ASN A 130 -14.01 6.74 21.85
C ASN A 130 -14.22 7.88 20.84
N MET A 131 -13.61 7.78 19.66
CA MET A 131 -13.70 8.80 18.62
C MET A 131 -15.11 8.85 18.02
N GLU A 132 -15.65 10.05 17.87
CA GLU A 132 -16.93 10.26 17.17
C GLU A 132 -16.83 9.88 15.69
N ILE A 133 -17.96 9.47 15.10
CA ILE A 133 -18.09 9.13 13.67
C ILE A 133 -17.49 10.21 12.75
N LYS A 134 -17.66 11.49 13.09
CA LYS A 134 -17.08 12.62 12.32
C LYS A 134 -15.55 12.56 12.28
N GLY A 135 -14.91 12.22 13.40
CA GLY A 135 -13.46 12.04 13.47
C GLY A 135 -13.00 10.84 12.64
N VAL A 136 -13.76 9.74 12.65
CA VAL A 136 -13.45 8.55 11.82
C VAL A 136 -13.53 8.88 10.33
N ILE A 137 -14.55 9.63 9.89
CA ILE A 137 -14.68 10.08 8.50
C ILE A 137 -13.51 10.99 8.11
N ALA A 138 -13.10 11.91 8.99
CA ALA A 138 -11.94 12.77 8.76
C ALA A 138 -10.66 11.93 8.62
N ALA A 139 -10.43 10.98 9.52
CA ALA A 139 -9.28 10.07 9.46
C ALA A 139 -9.26 9.24 8.16
N MET A 140 -10.42 8.75 7.71
CA MET A 140 -10.53 7.99 6.45
C MET A 140 -10.34 8.86 5.21
N THR A 141 -10.74 10.13 5.25
CA THR A 141 -10.43 11.11 4.20
C THR A 141 -8.92 11.32 4.10
N LEU A 142 -8.23 11.50 5.24
CA LEU A 142 -6.79 11.64 5.27
C LEU A 142 -6.07 10.39 4.80
N ARG A 143 -6.55 9.21 5.21
CA ARG A 143 -5.98 7.93 4.76
C ARG A 143 -6.28 7.66 3.29
N PHE A 144 -7.35 8.20 2.72
CA PHE A 144 -7.63 8.10 1.27
C PHE A 144 -6.59 8.85 0.43
N VAL A 145 -6.30 10.12 0.75
CA VAL A 145 -5.31 10.93 0.00
C VAL A 145 -3.87 10.66 0.42
N GLY A 146 -3.67 10.08 1.60
CA GLY A 146 -2.36 9.79 2.20
C GLY A 146 -2.02 8.30 2.11
N ALA A 147 -2.11 7.60 3.24
CA ALA A 147 -1.61 6.23 3.40
C ALA A 147 -2.11 5.26 2.32
N THR A 148 -3.41 5.23 2.01
CA THR A 148 -3.97 4.30 1.00
C THR A 148 -3.39 4.57 -0.39
N LEU A 149 -3.23 5.84 -0.75
CA LEU A 149 -2.58 6.23 -2.01
C LEU A 149 -1.09 5.86 -1.99
N LEU A 150 -0.39 6.06 -0.87
CA LEU A 150 0.99 5.61 -0.70
C LEU A 150 1.14 4.11 -0.99
N HIS A 151 0.30 3.26 -0.37
CA HIS A 151 0.36 1.81 -0.60
C HIS A 151 0.23 1.46 -2.09
N ALA A 152 -0.70 2.10 -2.80
CA ALA A 152 -0.86 1.91 -4.24
C ALA A 152 0.39 2.36 -5.00
N LEU A 153 0.89 3.56 -4.73
CA LEU A 153 2.02 4.14 -5.46
C LEU A 153 3.34 3.40 -5.19
N SER A 154 3.66 3.08 -3.93
CA SER A 154 4.87 2.33 -3.58
C SER A 154 4.87 0.95 -4.24
N SER A 155 3.72 0.27 -4.23
CA SER A 155 3.58 -1.04 -4.87
C SER A 155 3.53 -0.96 -6.39
N GLY A 156 3.03 0.14 -6.97
CA GLY A 156 3.18 0.45 -8.38
C GLY A 156 4.64 0.53 -8.81
N VAL A 157 5.48 1.20 -8.00
CA VAL A 157 6.94 1.23 -8.20
C VAL A 157 7.55 -0.18 -8.13
N VAL A 158 7.19 -0.98 -7.13
CA VAL A 158 7.63 -2.40 -7.07
C VAL A 158 7.23 -3.15 -8.34
N GLY A 159 5.98 -3.00 -8.78
CA GLY A 159 5.46 -3.64 -9.99
C GLY A 159 6.23 -3.25 -11.25
N TYR A 160 6.56 -1.97 -11.42
CA TYR A 160 7.35 -1.51 -12.56
C TYR A 160 8.74 -2.16 -12.59
N PHE A 161 9.44 -2.15 -11.46
CA PHE A 161 10.76 -2.78 -11.36
C PHE A 161 10.69 -4.30 -11.47
N TRP A 162 9.60 -4.93 -11.02
CA TRP A 162 9.37 -6.36 -11.20
C TRP A 162 9.20 -6.72 -12.68
N ALA A 163 8.41 -5.97 -13.44
CA ALA A 163 8.28 -6.14 -14.89
C ALA A 163 9.65 -6.08 -15.61
N ASN A 164 10.55 -5.23 -15.10
CA ASN A 164 11.92 -5.06 -15.60
C ASN A 164 12.94 -6.04 -14.97
N ARG A 165 12.51 -7.07 -14.24
CA ARG A 165 13.35 -8.07 -13.56
C ARG A 165 14.35 -7.48 -12.55
N LYS A 166 14.02 -6.34 -11.95
CA LYS A 166 14.84 -5.58 -11.00
C LYS A 166 14.17 -5.45 -9.63
N ILE A 167 13.59 -6.54 -9.13
CA ILE A 167 12.73 -6.53 -7.93
C ILE A 167 13.40 -5.94 -6.69
N ILE A 168 14.69 -6.23 -6.45
CA ILE A 168 15.42 -5.71 -5.29
C ILE A 168 15.47 -4.17 -5.32
N ILE A 169 15.71 -3.59 -6.49
CA ILE A 169 15.72 -2.13 -6.68
C ILE A 169 14.33 -1.56 -6.42
N GLY A 170 13.28 -2.21 -6.93
CA GLY A 170 11.89 -1.82 -6.68
C GLY A 170 11.53 -1.80 -5.20
N LEU A 171 11.90 -2.85 -4.46
CA LEU A 171 11.66 -2.95 -3.02
C LEU A 171 12.43 -1.88 -2.23
N ILE A 172 13.68 -1.58 -2.62
CA ILE A 172 14.46 -0.50 -1.99
C ILE A 172 13.78 0.86 -2.20
N PHE A 173 13.40 1.18 -3.44
CA PHE A 173 12.70 2.44 -3.74
C PHE A 173 11.36 2.54 -3.03
N ALA A 174 10.54 1.50 -3.07
CA ALA A 174 9.24 1.48 -2.40
C ALA A 174 9.40 1.67 -0.88
N THR A 175 10.38 1.00 -0.27
CA THR A 175 10.70 1.15 1.16
C THR A 175 11.12 2.59 1.48
N LEU A 176 11.99 3.19 0.67
CA LEU A 176 12.41 4.59 0.82
C LEU A 176 11.22 5.54 0.73
N LEU A 177 10.39 5.41 -0.30
CA LEU A 177 9.21 6.24 -0.51
C LEU A 177 8.22 6.14 0.66
N HIS A 178 7.97 4.92 1.13
CA HIS A 178 7.10 4.65 2.26
C HIS A 178 7.67 5.25 3.55
N ALA A 179 8.93 4.96 3.89
CA ALA A 179 9.57 5.50 5.08
C ALA A 179 9.59 7.05 5.08
N PHE A 180 9.89 7.68 3.94
CA PHE A 180 9.87 9.15 3.83
C PHE A 180 8.48 9.73 3.96
N PHE A 181 7.45 9.08 3.41
CA PHE A 181 6.07 9.53 3.60
C PHE A 181 5.65 9.46 5.07
N ASN A 182 5.97 8.35 5.76
CA ASN A 182 5.68 8.21 7.19
C ASN A 182 6.41 9.28 8.00
N TYR A 183 7.67 9.56 7.64
CA TYR A 183 8.43 10.66 8.24
C TYR A 183 7.79 12.04 7.98
N PHE A 184 7.31 12.31 6.76
CA PHE A 184 6.66 13.59 6.42
C PHE A 184 5.35 13.81 7.15
N ILE A 185 4.53 12.76 7.33
CA ILE A 185 3.30 12.87 8.13
C ILE A 185 3.62 13.30 9.57
N ILE A 186 4.69 12.77 10.15
CA ILE A 186 5.08 13.09 11.53
C ILE A 186 5.71 14.48 11.62
N LEU A 187 6.58 14.84 10.68
CA LEU A 187 7.27 16.13 10.68
C LEU A 187 6.32 17.31 10.37
N PHE A 188 5.32 17.08 9.52
CA PHE A 188 4.37 18.10 9.06
C PHE A 188 2.93 17.76 9.46
N ASP A 189 2.74 17.26 10.69
CA ASP A 189 1.46 16.81 11.24
C ASP A 189 0.31 17.84 11.12
N ARG A 190 0.63 19.14 11.14
CA ARG A 190 -0.32 20.26 10.98
C ARG A 190 -0.51 20.72 9.54
N VAL A 191 0.41 20.39 8.63
CA VAL A 191 0.41 20.89 7.24
C VAL A 191 0.56 19.73 6.26
N LEU A 192 -0.58 19.16 5.89
CA LEU A 192 -0.65 18.01 4.98
C LEU A 192 -0.23 18.31 3.53
N LEU A 193 0.06 19.58 3.21
CA LEU A 193 0.50 19.99 1.88
C LEU A 193 1.76 19.22 1.44
N TYR A 194 2.77 19.09 2.30
CA TYR A 194 4.04 18.45 1.97
C TYR A 194 3.91 16.95 1.69
N PRO A 195 3.32 16.11 2.58
CA PRO A 195 3.13 14.69 2.27
C PRO A 195 2.22 14.47 1.05
N THR A 196 1.22 15.35 0.83
CA THR A 196 0.35 15.24 -0.35
C THR A 196 1.08 15.58 -1.65
N LEU A 197 1.85 16.67 -1.69
CA LEU A 197 2.67 17.03 -2.85
C LEU A 197 3.71 15.95 -3.17
N PHE A 198 4.31 15.36 -2.13
CA PHE A 198 5.20 14.22 -2.29
C PHE A 198 4.51 13.07 -3.01
N LEU A 199 3.32 12.64 -2.57
CA LEU A 199 2.57 11.58 -3.25
C LEU A 199 2.14 11.95 -4.67
N ILE A 200 1.78 13.21 -4.94
CA ILE A 200 1.45 13.67 -6.30
C ILE A 200 2.65 13.49 -7.24
N ILE A 201 3.85 13.88 -6.79
CA ILE A 201 5.08 13.69 -7.58
C ILE A 201 5.31 12.20 -7.87
N ILE A 202 5.17 11.34 -6.85
CA ILE A 202 5.31 9.89 -7.05
C ILE A 202 4.24 9.35 -8.00
N ALA A 203 3.00 9.83 -7.91
CA ALA A 203 1.92 9.45 -8.81
C ALA A 203 2.28 9.76 -10.26
N MET A 204 2.84 10.95 -10.54
CA MET A 204 3.29 11.31 -11.90
C MET A 204 4.32 10.32 -12.44
N PHE A 205 5.28 9.87 -11.63
CA PHE A 205 6.25 8.85 -12.02
C PHE A 205 5.59 7.49 -12.26
N VAL A 206 4.68 7.06 -11.37
CA VAL A 206 3.95 5.78 -11.52
C VAL A 206 3.10 5.77 -12.79
N PHE A 207 2.38 6.84 -13.12
CA PHE A 207 1.64 6.92 -14.38
C PHE A 207 2.57 6.92 -15.59
N TRP A 208 3.71 7.62 -15.52
CA TRP A 208 4.70 7.57 -16.59
C TRP A 208 5.26 6.14 -16.78
N ASP A 209 5.45 5.40 -15.70
CA ASP A 209 5.90 4.01 -15.73
C ASP A 209 4.83 3.07 -16.32
N PHE A 210 3.54 3.28 -16.03
CA PHE A 210 2.43 2.62 -16.74
C PHE A 210 2.53 2.85 -18.25
N GLU A 211 2.67 4.10 -18.68
CA GLU A 211 2.78 4.45 -20.10
C GLU A 211 4.00 3.83 -20.79
N LYS A 212 5.13 3.68 -20.08
CA LYS A 212 6.29 2.97 -20.63
C LYS A 212 5.99 1.49 -20.85
N LEU A 213 5.39 0.81 -19.86
CA LEU A 213 5.11 -0.62 -19.97
C LEU A 213 4.06 -0.93 -21.03
N LYS A 214 3.02 -0.10 -21.13
CA LYS A 214 1.98 -0.20 -22.17
C LYS A 214 2.56 -0.19 -23.59
N ARG A 215 3.63 0.57 -23.83
CA ARG A 215 4.31 0.63 -25.15
C ARG A 215 5.10 -0.63 -25.52
N ILE A 216 5.35 -1.52 -24.56
CA ILE A 216 6.07 -2.79 -24.79
C ILE A 216 5.10 -3.88 -25.27
N ILE A 217 3.80 -3.71 -24.98
CA ILE A 217 2.73 -4.60 -25.44
C ILE A 217 2.70 -4.55 -26.96
N LYS A 218 2.85 -5.73 -27.59
CA LYS A 218 2.82 -5.91 -29.05
C LYS A 218 1.42 -6.27 -29.51
#